data_AF-A0A2G9CFF7-F1
#
_entry.id   AF-A0A2G9CFF7-F1
#
_cell.length_a   1.000
_cell.length_b   1.000
_cell.length_c   1.000
_cell.angle_alpha   90.00
_cell.angle_beta   90.00
_cell.angle_gamma   90.00
#
_symmetry.space_group_name_H-M   'P 1'
#
loop_
_entity.id
_entity.type
_entity.pdbx_description
1 polymer ?
#
loop_
_entity_poly.entity_id
_entity_poly.type
_entity_poly.pdbx_seq_one_letter_code
_entity_poly.pdbx_strand_id
1 'polypeptide(L)'
;MGFKVVILWTDVALWAMFAALVFYIARLIRRPHLRANWQRVLRDPAALSAGVVLVLFLAVTALDSLHFRRALVDSPAGQQFYETRTESVLDLLLARQIAMRETSYSAPLAYQGFTLDSVAHGSEIVREFPRLAFGGAHLKDPARDWQADLARRALTGLAAGAAAAVPVVGRSLLGIDHGRRF
;
A
#
# COMPACT_ATOMS: atom_id res chain seq x y z
N MET A 1 -25.45 12.80 4.26
CA MET A 1 -23.96 12.77 4.22
C MET A 1 -23.53 11.85 3.09
N GLY A 2 -22.54 12.21 2.27
CA GLY A 2 -22.18 11.43 1.06
C GLY A 2 -21.66 10.00 1.29
N PHE A 3 -21.42 9.63 2.55
CA PHE A 3 -20.99 8.30 2.97
C PHE A 3 -21.62 7.90 4.31
N LYS A 4 -21.64 6.60 4.59
CA LYS A 4 -22.05 5.99 5.87
C LYS A 4 -20.89 5.18 6.42
N VAL A 5 -20.40 5.53 7.61
CA VAL A 5 -19.37 4.75 8.30
C VAL A 5 -19.93 3.39 8.67
N VAL A 6 -19.15 2.34 8.44
CA VAL A 6 -19.47 0.96 8.81
C VAL A 6 -18.42 0.52 9.82
N ILE A 7 -18.86 -0.06 10.94
CA ILE A 7 -17.96 -0.61 11.95
C ILE A 7 -18.08 -2.12 11.88
N LEU A 8 -17.01 -2.79 11.46
CA LEU A 8 -16.91 -4.24 11.53
C LEU A 8 -16.31 -4.66 12.88
N TRP A 9 -16.62 -5.87 13.34
CA TRP A 9 -16.03 -6.40 14.57
C TRP A 9 -14.51 -6.56 14.50
N THR A 10 -13.98 -6.85 13.31
CA THR A 10 -12.54 -6.84 13.02
C THR A 10 -11.93 -5.49 13.32
N ASP A 11 -12.61 -4.39 12.95
CA ASP A 11 -12.13 -3.03 13.19
C ASP A 11 -12.05 -2.77 14.69
N VAL A 12 -13.09 -3.15 15.44
CA VAL A 12 -13.11 -3.00 16.91
C VAL A 12 -11.93 -3.72 17.56
N ALA A 13 -11.66 -4.96 17.15
CA ALA A 13 -10.54 -5.75 17.68
C ALA A 13 -9.18 -5.09 17.34
N LEU A 14 -9.00 -4.62 16.11
CA LEU A 14 -7.78 -3.94 15.67
C LEU A 14 -7.57 -2.62 16.42
N TRP A 15 -8.62 -1.80 16.56
CA TRP A 15 -8.55 -0.54 17.30
C TRP A 15 -8.34 -0.74 18.80
N ALA A 16 -8.87 -1.81 19.39
CA ALA A 16 -8.55 -2.20 20.77
C ALA A 16 -7.06 -2.57 20.92
N MET A 17 -6.50 -3.31 19.96
CA MET A 17 -5.08 -3.64 19.94
C MET A 17 -4.20 -2.38 19.76
N PHE A 18 -4.59 -1.45 18.88
CA PHE A 18 -3.92 -0.16 18.74
C PHE A 18 -3.99 0.66 20.03
N ALA A 19 -5.14 0.71 20.71
CA ALA A 19 -5.29 1.39 21.98
C ALA A 19 -4.38 0.78 23.06
N ALA A 20 -4.30 -0.55 23.13
CA ALA A 20 -3.39 -1.25 24.04
C ALA A 20 -1.92 -0.95 23.74
N LEU A 21 -1.54 -0.90 22.45
CA LEU A 21 -0.20 -0.52 22.01
C LEU A 21 0.14 0.91 22.40
N VAL A 22 -0.74 1.87 22.12
CA VAL A 22 -0.57 3.29 22.49
C VAL A 22 -0.46 3.43 24.01
N PHE A 23 -1.30 2.73 24.77
CA PHE A 23 -1.22 2.70 26.22
C PHE A 23 0.12 2.16 26.72
N TYR A 24 0.62 1.06 26.13
CA TYR A 24 1.93 0.51 26.45
C TYR A 24 3.06 1.51 26.15
N ILE A 25 3.04 2.14 24.98
CA ILE A 25 4.02 3.16 24.58
C ILE A 25 3.98 4.35 25.55
N ALA A 26 2.79 4.83 25.93
CA ALA A 26 2.65 5.92 26.90
C ALA A 26 3.23 5.53 28.27
N ARG A 27 3.02 4.29 28.73
CA ARG A 27 3.62 3.77 29.96
C ARG A 27 5.14 3.64 29.84
N LEU A 28 5.63 3.17 28.70
CA LEU A 28 7.06 3.04 28.38
C LEU A 28 7.77 4.40 28.46
N ILE A 29 7.21 5.44 27.84
CA ILE A 29 7.81 6.79 27.82
C ILE A 29 7.88 7.40 29.23
N ARG A 30 6.88 7.12 30.08
CA ARG A 30 6.82 7.65 31.46
C ARG A 30 7.71 6.91 32.46
N ARG A 31 8.21 5.71 32.14
CA ARG A 31 8.97 4.85 33.06
C ARG A 31 10.44 4.76 32.64
N PRO A 32 11.38 5.38 33.38
CA PRO A 32 12.80 5.46 32.98
C PRO A 32 13.46 4.09 32.74
N HIS A 33 13.13 3.10 33.57
CA HIS A 33 13.68 1.74 33.45
C HIS A 33 13.26 1.03 32.15
N LEU A 34 11.99 1.17 31.74
CA LEU A 34 11.51 0.56 30.50
C LEU A 34 12.13 1.26 29.28
N ARG A 35 12.23 2.59 29.34
CA ARG A 35 12.82 3.39 28.28
C ARG A 35 14.28 3.01 28.02
N ALA A 36 15.07 2.76 29.08
CA ALA A 36 16.47 2.37 28.96
C ALA A 36 16.66 1.03 28.20
N ASN A 37 15.77 0.05 28.42
CA ASN A 37 15.81 -1.22 27.71
C ASN A 37 15.46 -1.03 26.21
N TRP A 38 14.42 -0.27 25.92
CA TRP A 38 14.00 0.00 24.54
C TRP A 38 14.98 0.86 23.75
N GLN A 39 15.74 1.74 24.41
CA GLN A 39 16.81 2.50 23.75
C GLN A 39 17.90 1.61 23.15
N ARG A 40 18.16 0.43 23.73
CA ARG A 40 19.12 -0.53 23.15
C ARG A 40 18.55 -1.14 21.86
N VAL A 41 17.28 -1.52 21.88
CA VAL A 41 16.57 -2.05 20.70
C VAL A 41 16.53 -1.00 19.59
N LEU A 42 16.21 0.26 19.90
CA LEU A 42 16.20 1.35 18.92
C LEU A 42 17.59 1.76 18.42
N ARG A 43 18.67 1.22 18.98
CA ARG A 43 20.05 1.41 18.48
C ARG A 43 20.55 0.21 17.67
N ASP A 44 19.83 -0.90 17.69
CA ASP A 44 20.14 -2.07 16.86
C ASP A 44 19.62 -1.83 15.43
N PRO A 45 20.49 -1.84 14.40
CA PRO A 45 20.07 -1.64 13.00
C PRO A 45 19.02 -2.66 12.52
N ALA A 46 19.10 -3.91 12.99
CA ALA A 46 18.15 -4.95 12.61
C ALA A 46 16.77 -4.69 13.22
N ALA A 47 16.72 -4.34 14.51
CA ALA A 47 15.46 -3.97 15.16
C ALA A 47 14.84 -2.69 14.55
N LEU A 48 15.66 -1.69 14.19
CA LEU A 48 15.17 -0.48 13.52
C LEU A 48 14.57 -0.79 12.14
N SER A 49 15.23 -1.61 11.32
CA SER A 49 14.72 -1.96 10.00
C SER A 49 13.41 -2.73 10.09
N ALA A 50 13.31 -3.69 11.01
CA ALA A 50 12.06 -4.39 11.31
C ALA A 50 10.96 -3.43 11.82
N GLY A 51 11.33 -2.45 12.65
CA GLY A 51 10.43 -1.43 13.15
C GLY A 51 9.80 -0.56 12.05
N VAL A 52 10.58 -0.18 11.03
CA VAL A 52 10.06 0.57 9.87
C VAL A 52 9.02 -0.25 9.11
N VAL A 53 9.31 -1.52 8.84
CA VAL A 53 8.37 -2.44 8.17
C VAL A 53 7.11 -2.64 9.01
N LEU A 54 7.25 -2.76 10.32
CA LEU A 54 6.11 -2.89 11.24
C LEU A 54 5.24 -1.63 11.23
N VAL A 55 5.83 -0.43 11.29
CA VAL A 55 5.07 0.83 11.20
C VAL A 55 4.31 0.94 9.88
N LEU A 56 4.92 0.51 8.77
CA LEU A 56 4.25 0.44 7.48
C LEU A 56 3.02 -0.47 7.53
N PHE A 57 3.16 -1.68 8.09
CA PHE A 57 2.02 -2.58 8.23
C PHE A 57 0.94 -2.02 9.16
N LEU A 58 1.31 -1.41 10.30
CA LEU A 58 0.34 -0.78 11.19
C LEU A 58 -0.42 0.35 10.49
N ALA A 59 0.24 1.16 9.65
CA ALA A 59 -0.40 2.21 8.88
C ALA A 59 -1.37 1.64 7.82
N VAL A 60 -0.96 0.61 7.07
CA VAL A 60 -1.82 -0.06 6.09
C VAL A 60 -3.04 -0.68 6.79
N THR A 61 -2.83 -1.40 7.88
CA THR A 61 -3.92 -1.99 8.68
C THR A 61 -4.86 -0.93 9.25
N ALA A 62 -4.34 0.21 9.71
CA ALA A 62 -5.19 1.30 10.20
C ALA A 62 -6.07 1.87 9.08
N LEU A 63 -5.52 2.11 7.89
CA LEU A 63 -6.28 2.61 6.74
C LEU A 63 -7.30 1.58 6.22
N ASP A 64 -6.94 0.30 6.24
CA ASP A 64 -7.81 -0.81 5.83
C ASP A 64 -8.98 -1.00 6.81
N SER A 65 -8.78 -0.76 8.11
CA SER A 65 -9.83 -0.88 9.14
C SER A 65 -10.89 0.23 9.12
N LEU A 66 -10.72 1.27 8.30
CA LEU A 66 -11.64 2.41 8.25
C LEU A 66 -12.66 2.22 7.12
N HIS A 67 -13.81 1.65 7.47
CA HIS A 67 -14.82 1.24 6.50
C HIS A 67 -15.97 2.24 6.36
N PHE A 68 -16.46 2.38 5.12
CA PHE A 68 -17.64 3.19 4.81
C PHE A 68 -18.38 2.63 3.57
N ARG A 69 -19.59 3.15 3.35
CA ARG A 69 -20.41 2.90 2.16
C ARG A 69 -20.74 4.24 1.50
N ARG A 70 -20.67 4.29 0.18
CA ARG A 70 -20.99 5.51 -0.60
C ARG A 70 -22.50 5.64 -0.78
N ALA A 71 -22.97 6.87 -0.89
CA ALA A 71 -24.35 7.15 -1.23
C ALA A 71 -24.66 6.82 -2.69
N LEU A 72 -25.83 6.25 -2.97
CA LEU A 72 -26.32 6.11 -4.34
C LEU A 72 -26.65 7.48 -4.92
N VAL A 73 -26.14 7.74 -6.13
CA VAL A 73 -26.34 9.00 -6.87
C VAL A 73 -27.84 9.22 -7.16
N ASP A 74 -28.56 8.16 -7.52
CA ASP A 74 -29.97 8.22 -7.94
C ASP A 74 -30.95 7.79 -6.82
N SER A 75 -30.75 8.33 -5.62
CA SER A 75 -31.66 8.06 -4.50
C SER A 75 -32.98 8.85 -4.64
N PRO A 76 -34.15 8.22 -4.43
CA PRO A 76 -35.45 8.92 -4.42
C PRO A 76 -35.48 10.13 -3.48
N ALA A 77 -36.24 11.16 -3.87
CA ALA A 77 -36.38 12.38 -3.07
C ALA A 77 -36.87 12.08 -1.65
N GLY A 78 -36.11 12.51 -0.65
CA GLY A 78 -36.44 12.33 0.77
C GLY A 78 -35.84 11.09 1.44
N GLN A 79 -35.18 10.18 0.71
CA GLN A 79 -34.53 9.01 1.29
C GLN A 79 -33.17 8.73 0.66
N GLN A 80 -32.11 8.74 1.46
CA GLN A 80 -30.75 8.48 0.99
C GLN A 80 -30.41 6.99 1.10
N PHE A 81 -30.16 6.34 -0.03
CA PHE A 81 -29.70 4.96 -0.07
C PHE A 81 -28.17 4.89 -0.18
N TYR A 82 -27.59 3.81 0.33
CA TYR A 82 -26.15 3.57 0.33
C TYR A 82 -25.85 2.27 -0.42
N GLU A 83 -24.69 2.20 -1.05
CA GLU A 83 -24.23 0.99 -1.73
C GLU A 83 -24.14 -0.20 -0.75
N THR A 84 -24.35 -1.41 -1.28
CA THR A 84 -24.19 -2.64 -0.50
C THR A 84 -22.73 -2.98 -0.26
N ARG A 85 -21.84 -2.56 -1.18
CA ARG A 85 -20.40 -2.73 -1.07
C ARG A 85 -19.83 -1.80 -0.01
N THR A 86 -19.15 -2.40 0.96
CA THR A 86 -18.34 -1.67 1.94
C THR A 86 -16.94 -1.47 1.36
N GLU A 87 -16.40 -0.26 1.47
CA GLU A 87 -15.05 0.11 1.03
C GLU A 87 -14.24 0.60 2.24
N SER A 88 -12.93 0.38 2.22
CA SER A 88 -12.01 0.97 3.21
C SER A 88 -11.39 2.29 2.72
N VAL A 89 -10.77 3.05 3.62
CA VAL A 89 -9.95 4.22 3.22
C VAL A 89 -8.76 3.78 2.37
N LEU A 90 -8.21 2.59 2.64
CA LEU A 90 -7.17 2.01 1.78
C LEU A 90 -7.69 1.76 0.35
N ASP A 91 -8.93 1.30 0.19
CA ASP A 91 -9.56 1.14 -1.12
C ASP A 91 -9.68 2.46 -1.88
N LEU A 92 -9.97 3.58 -1.21
CA LEU A 92 -9.99 4.90 -1.84
C LEU A 92 -8.61 5.30 -2.39
N LEU A 93 -7.56 5.07 -1.60
CA LEU A 93 -6.18 5.35 -2.03
C LEU A 93 -5.75 4.47 -3.19
N LEU A 94 -6.28 3.24 -3.27
CA LEU A 94 -6.03 2.26 -4.31
C LEU A 94 -7.12 2.21 -5.38
N ALA A 95 -8.02 3.19 -5.43
CA ALA A 95 -9.22 3.13 -6.27
C ALA A 95 -8.88 2.96 -7.76
N ARG A 96 -7.82 3.62 -8.23
CA ARG A 96 -7.32 3.48 -9.60
C ARG A 96 -6.87 2.05 -9.88
N GLN A 97 -6.10 1.44 -8.98
CA GLN A 97 -5.58 0.09 -9.10
C GLN A 97 -6.70 -0.95 -9.04
N ILE A 98 -7.71 -0.74 -8.17
CA ILE A 98 -8.90 -1.59 -8.10
C ILE A 98 -9.71 -1.50 -9.40
N ALA A 99 -9.81 -0.30 -9.99
CA ALA A 99 -10.48 -0.09 -11.27
C ALA A 99 -9.72 -0.69 -12.47
N MET A 100 -8.41 -0.93 -12.33
CA MET A 100 -7.56 -1.54 -13.36
C MET A 100 -7.67 -3.07 -13.40
N ARG A 101 -8.90 -3.60 -13.33
CA ARG A 101 -9.14 -5.05 -13.45
C ARG A 101 -9.05 -5.50 -14.90
N GLU A 102 -8.19 -6.47 -15.13
CA GLU A 102 -8.03 -7.15 -16.42
C GLU A 102 -8.98 -8.36 -16.51
N THR A 103 -9.40 -8.72 -17.72
CA THR A 103 -10.28 -9.89 -17.96
C THR A 103 -9.57 -11.22 -17.69
N SER A 104 -8.24 -11.24 -17.84
CA SER A 104 -7.41 -12.43 -17.66
C SER A 104 -6.17 -12.11 -16.82
N TYR A 105 -5.60 -13.14 -16.21
CA TYR A 105 -4.33 -13.07 -15.50
C TYR A 105 -3.15 -12.87 -16.46
N SER A 106 -2.01 -12.43 -15.91
CA SER A 106 -0.74 -12.25 -16.61
C SER A 106 0.43 -12.69 -15.74
N ALA A 107 1.62 -12.84 -16.34
CA ALA A 107 2.86 -12.88 -15.57
C ALA A 107 3.10 -11.53 -14.84
N PRO A 108 3.89 -11.51 -13.75
CA PRO A 108 4.21 -10.27 -13.04
C PRO A 108 4.82 -9.23 -13.99
N LEU A 109 4.29 -8.00 -13.94
CA LEU A 109 4.76 -6.86 -14.75
C LEU A 109 4.64 -7.03 -16.28
N ALA A 110 3.90 -8.03 -16.76
CA ALA A 110 3.70 -8.25 -18.19
C ALA A 110 2.74 -7.23 -18.83
N TYR A 111 2.77 -7.16 -20.17
CA TYR A 111 1.87 -6.35 -20.99
C TYR A 111 0.85 -7.18 -21.80
N GLN A 112 0.92 -8.51 -21.69
CA GLN A 112 0.04 -9.48 -22.34
C GLN A 112 -0.60 -10.40 -21.29
N GLY A 113 -1.81 -10.86 -21.59
CA GLY A 113 -2.48 -11.90 -20.84
C GLY A 113 -1.73 -13.24 -20.96
N PHE A 114 -1.90 -14.09 -19.95
CA PHE A 114 -1.30 -15.43 -19.93
C PHE A 114 -2.15 -16.48 -20.65
N THR A 115 -3.44 -16.21 -20.87
CA THR A 115 -4.36 -17.12 -21.53
C THR A 115 -4.46 -16.78 -23.01
N LEU A 116 -4.33 -17.80 -23.87
CA LEU A 116 -4.49 -17.66 -25.31
C LEU A 116 -5.98 -17.45 -25.63
N ASP A 117 -6.32 -16.32 -26.24
CA ASP A 117 -7.69 -15.92 -26.53
C ASP A 117 -7.89 -15.63 -28.02
N SER A 118 -9.13 -15.63 -28.48
CA SER A 118 -9.49 -15.33 -29.87
C SER A 118 -9.71 -13.82 -30.02
N VAL A 119 -8.69 -13.12 -30.54
CA VAL A 119 -8.70 -11.67 -30.72
C VAL A 119 -9.06 -11.33 -32.16
N ALA A 120 -10.06 -10.48 -32.34
CA ALA A 120 -10.45 -10.00 -33.66
C ALA A 120 -9.52 -8.88 -34.14
N HIS A 121 -8.86 -9.11 -35.27
CA HIS A 121 -8.08 -8.13 -36.02
C HIS A 121 -8.84 -7.77 -37.29
N GLY A 122 -9.81 -6.85 -37.17
CA GLY A 122 -10.70 -6.50 -38.28
C GLY A 122 -11.60 -7.68 -38.67
N SER A 123 -11.41 -8.26 -39.86
CA SER A 123 -12.17 -9.42 -40.34
C SER A 123 -11.55 -10.77 -39.97
N GLU A 124 -10.32 -10.79 -39.45
CA GLU A 124 -9.61 -12.01 -39.09
C GLU A 124 -9.70 -12.24 -37.57
N ILE A 125 -9.91 -13.49 -37.17
CA ILE A 125 -9.86 -13.88 -35.76
C ILE A 125 -8.58 -14.67 -35.57
N VAL A 126 -7.65 -14.10 -34.81
CA VAL A 126 -6.35 -14.72 -34.52
C VAL A 126 -6.34 -15.17 -33.07
N ARG A 127 -5.79 -16.36 -32.83
CA ARG A 127 -5.66 -16.90 -31.48
C ARG A 127 -4.29 -16.53 -30.91
N GLU A 128 -4.26 -15.59 -29.98
CA GLU A 128 -3.02 -15.02 -29.44
C GLU A 128 -3.17 -14.64 -27.95
N PHE A 129 -2.07 -14.24 -27.33
CA PHE A 129 -2.11 -13.68 -25.98
C PHE A 129 -2.55 -12.22 -26.05
N PRO A 130 -3.76 -11.88 -25.57
CA PRO A 130 -4.31 -10.54 -25.77
C PRO A 130 -3.47 -9.51 -25.01
N ARG A 131 -3.35 -8.32 -25.61
CA ARG A 131 -2.75 -7.17 -24.93
C ARG A 131 -3.60 -6.77 -23.73
N LEU A 132 -2.95 -6.51 -22.60
CA LEU A 132 -3.62 -6.03 -21.39
C LEU A 132 -4.14 -4.58 -21.58
N ALA A 133 -5.28 -4.27 -20.98
CA ALA A 133 -5.91 -2.95 -21.09
C ALA A 133 -5.14 -1.87 -20.31
N PHE A 134 -4.57 -2.24 -19.17
CA PHE A 134 -3.84 -1.36 -18.25
C PHE A 134 -2.35 -1.72 -18.17
N GLY A 135 -2.01 -3.01 -18.21
CA GLY A 135 -0.63 -3.50 -18.20
C GLY A 135 0.17 -3.04 -19.44
N GLY A 136 1.16 -2.17 -19.27
CA GLY A 136 1.95 -1.63 -20.39
C GLY A 136 1.15 -0.77 -21.37
N ALA A 137 -0.01 -0.24 -20.95
CA ALA A 137 -0.91 0.55 -21.81
C ALA A 137 -0.25 1.82 -22.38
N HIS A 138 0.74 2.39 -21.67
CA HIS A 138 1.49 3.57 -22.11
C HIS A 138 2.54 3.28 -23.19
N LEU A 139 2.88 2.01 -23.44
CA LEU A 139 3.89 1.62 -24.42
C LEU A 139 3.29 1.60 -25.83
N LYS A 140 3.95 2.25 -26.79
CA LYS A 140 3.50 2.23 -28.18
C LYS A 140 3.86 0.91 -28.85
N ASP A 141 5.09 0.44 -28.64
CA ASP A 141 5.57 -0.87 -29.07
C ASP A 141 6.09 -1.67 -27.86
N PRO A 142 5.19 -2.36 -27.13
CA PRO A 142 5.57 -3.11 -25.93
C PRO A 142 6.62 -4.19 -26.18
N ALA A 143 6.64 -4.81 -27.36
CA ALA A 143 7.59 -5.86 -27.70
C ALA A 143 9.04 -5.34 -27.67
N ARG A 144 9.24 -4.07 -28.04
CA ARG A 144 10.55 -3.41 -28.03
C ARG A 144 10.83 -2.64 -26.74
N ASP A 145 9.83 -1.91 -26.22
CA ASP A 145 10.06 -0.87 -25.21
C ASP A 145 9.97 -1.38 -23.76
N TRP A 146 9.35 -2.53 -23.53
CA TRP A 146 8.98 -3.00 -22.19
C TRP A 146 10.16 -3.15 -21.23
N GLN A 147 11.27 -3.75 -21.67
CA GLN A 147 12.43 -3.97 -20.80
C GLN A 147 13.06 -2.64 -20.34
N ALA A 148 13.18 -1.69 -21.26
CA ALA A 148 13.76 -0.38 -20.96
C ALA A 148 12.86 0.44 -20.02
N ASP A 149 11.54 0.37 -20.21
CA ASP A 149 10.57 1.01 -19.31
C ASP A 149 10.66 0.42 -17.89
N LEU A 150 10.69 -0.92 -17.78
CA LEU A 150 10.79 -1.60 -16.50
C LEU A 150 12.09 -1.24 -15.77
N ALA A 151 13.24 -1.27 -16.47
CA ALA A 151 14.52 -0.91 -15.90
C ALA A 151 14.55 0.54 -15.40
N ARG A 152 14.02 1.49 -16.18
CA ARG A 152 13.93 2.90 -15.78
C ARG A 152 13.05 3.09 -14.55
N ARG A 153 11.89 2.44 -14.49
CA ARG A 153 10.98 2.52 -13.33
C ARG A 153 11.59 1.89 -12.09
N ALA A 154 12.29 0.76 -12.24
CA ALA A 154 13.00 0.11 -11.13
C ALA A 154 14.13 0.99 -10.60
N LEU A 155 14.96 1.56 -11.47
CA LEU A 155 16.07 2.43 -11.09
C LEU A 155 15.60 3.73 -10.45
N THR A 156 14.56 4.36 -11.00
CA THR A 156 13.98 5.58 -10.43
C THR A 156 13.37 5.31 -9.04
N GLY A 157 12.64 4.21 -8.88
CA GLY A 157 12.11 3.79 -7.58
C GLY A 157 13.22 3.50 -6.57
N LEU A 158 14.28 2.80 -6.98
CA LEU A 158 15.45 2.53 -6.14
C LEU A 158 16.16 3.82 -5.72
N ALA A 159 16.40 4.73 -6.66
CA ALA A 159 17.03 6.02 -6.38
C ALA A 159 16.19 6.89 -5.44
N ALA A 160 14.88 6.97 -5.67
CA ALA A 160 13.96 7.71 -4.80
C ALA A 160 13.91 7.11 -3.39
N GLY A 161 13.86 5.77 -3.29
CA GLY A 161 13.90 5.06 -2.01
C GLY A 161 15.20 5.30 -1.25
N ALA A 162 16.35 5.23 -1.94
CA ALA A 162 17.65 5.53 -1.36
C ALA A 162 17.72 6.97 -0.83
N ALA A 163 17.25 7.95 -1.63
CA ALA A 163 17.20 9.35 -1.23
C ALA A 163 16.31 9.57 0.01
N ALA A 164 15.14 8.91 0.07
CA ALA A 164 14.24 8.98 1.21
C ALA A 164 14.82 8.32 2.48
N ALA A 165 15.72 7.34 2.33
CA ALA A 165 16.35 6.64 3.46
C ALA A 165 17.47 7.45 4.13
N VAL A 166 18.15 8.34 3.39
CA VAL A 166 19.25 9.19 3.91
C VAL A 166 18.90 9.91 5.22
N PRO A 167 17.76 10.61 5.38
CA PRO A 167 17.43 11.29 6.63
C PRO A 167 17.21 10.34 7.82
N VAL A 168 16.74 9.11 7.57
CA VAL A 168 16.55 8.09 8.62
C VAL A 168 17.90 7.58 9.12
N VAL A 169 18.85 7.34 8.21
CA VAL A 169 20.21 6.89 8.52
C VAL A 169 21.08 8.01 9.09
N GLY A 170 20.97 9.24 8.59
CA GLY A 170 21.74 10.38 9.08
C GLY A 170 21.45 10.71 10.54
N ARG A 171 20.19 10.53 10.98
CA ARG A 171 19.80 10.74 12.38
C ARG A 171 20.30 9.63 13.31
N SER A 172 20.45 8.39 12.83
CA SER A 172 21.00 7.30 13.65
C SER A 172 22.52 7.43 13.81
N LEU A 173 23.25 7.83 12.77
CA LEU A 173 24.71 8.04 12.83
C LEU A 173 25.11 9.21 13.74
N LEU A 174 24.42 10.36 13.66
CA LEU A 174 24.66 11.51 14.54
C LEU A 174 24.32 11.23 16.01
N GLY A 175 23.44 10.25 16.28
CA GLY A 175 23.11 9.77 17.62
C GLY A 175 24.14 8.81 18.23
N ILE A 176 25.04 8.23 17.42
CA ILE A 176 26.09 7.31 17.88
C ILE A 176 27.31 8.06 18.44
N ASP A 177 27.62 9.25 17.93
CA ASP A 177 28.80 10.02 18.37
C ASP A 177 28.72 10.52 19.83
N HIS A 178 27.51 10.68 20.37
CA HIS A 178 27.31 11.09 21.76
C HIS A 178 27.41 9.93 22.78
N GLY A 179 27.56 8.68 22.32
CA GLY A 179 27.57 7.48 23.17
C GLY A 179 28.92 6.79 23.32
N ARG A 180 29.99 7.31 22.70
CA ARG A 180 31.35 6.69 22.69
C ARG A 180 32.39 7.41 23.56
N ARG A 181 31.97 8.36 24.40
CA ARG A 181 32.82 8.93 25.45
C ARG A 181 32.29 8.45 26.80
N PHE A 182 32.82 7.34 27.29
CA PHE A 182 33.08 6.95 28.70
C PHE A 182 33.47 5.47 28.73
#